data_AF-A0ABD4XLX7-F1
#
_entry.id   AF-A0ABD4XLX7-F1
#
_cell.length_a   1.000
_cell.length_b   1.000
_cell.length_c   1.000
_cell.angle_alpha   90.00
_cell.angle_beta   90.00
_cell.angle_gamma   90.00
#
_symmetry.space_group_name_H-M   'P 1'
#
loop_
_entity.id
_entity.type
_entity.pdbx_description
1 polymer ?
#
loop_
_entity_poly.entity_id
_entity_poly.type
_entity_poly.pdbx_seq_one_letter_code
_entity_poly.pdbx_strand_id
1 'polypeptide(L)'
;MDKQKVTKGLLKIVLGLSIIFAVLAFVYDQKQSQQQQTTHNQIQQVQKKQRSAQKQQQNKETLVTDTVYQKRAVTFLNRALARATKSGDISAKDETYGNADAYTAIQAMAGMNSGMKLTQHDLHFNKMADGEIVGEDQIEIEAFGISDDKEAKTRHIKSKFTVLLTLEQYQGQLRVESIKLGEVKASENAKDTVY
;
A
#
# COMPACT_ATOMS: atom_id res chain seq x y z
N MET A 1 81.08 -22.20 16.11
CA MET A 1 80.36 -20.95 15.76
C MET A 1 79.27 -20.72 16.80
N ASP A 2 79.34 -19.60 17.52
CA ASP A 2 78.57 -19.33 18.74
C ASP A 2 77.05 -19.20 18.52
N LYS A 3 76.29 -20.06 19.21
CA LYS A 3 74.82 -20.08 19.22
C LYS A 3 74.18 -18.77 19.73
N GLN A 4 74.93 -17.91 20.43
CA GLN A 4 74.46 -16.61 20.93
C GLN A 4 74.30 -15.53 19.85
N LYS A 5 75.03 -15.60 18.72
CA LYS A 5 74.93 -14.60 17.64
C LYS A 5 73.69 -14.83 16.78
N VAL A 6 73.28 -16.10 16.61
CA VAL A 6 72.11 -16.49 15.80
C VAL A 6 70.81 -16.10 16.50
N THR A 7 70.71 -16.25 17.83
CA THR A 7 69.52 -15.89 18.60
C THR A 7 69.29 -14.38 18.72
N LYS A 8 70.35 -13.56 18.84
CA LYS A 8 70.23 -12.09 18.85
C LYS A 8 69.84 -11.51 17.49
N GLY A 9 70.26 -12.14 16.38
CA GLY A 9 69.85 -11.76 15.03
C GLY A 9 68.38 -12.09 14.75
N LEU A 10 67.94 -13.29 15.14
CA LEU A 10 66.55 -13.73 14.98
C LEU A 10 65.57 -12.88 15.81
N LEU A 11 65.94 -12.53 17.05
CA LEU A 11 65.10 -11.72 17.94
C LEU A 11 64.84 -10.31 17.38
N LYS A 12 65.84 -9.69 16.75
CA LYS A 12 65.70 -8.37 16.10
C LYS A 12 64.79 -8.41 14.88
N ILE A 13 64.82 -9.50 14.11
CA ILE A 13 63.97 -9.69 12.94
C ILE A 13 62.50 -9.92 13.36
N VAL A 14 62.27 -10.75 14.39
CA VAL A 14 60.92 -11.00 14.94
C VAL A 14 60.32 -9.73 15.54
N LEU A 15 61.11 -8.94 16.29
CA LEU A 15 60.68 -7.63 16.81
C LEU A 15 60.42 -6.60 15.71
N GLY A 16 61.24 -6.57 14.66
CA GLY A 16 61.01 -5.67 13.52
C GLY A 16 59.72 -6.01 12.76
N LEU A 17 59.48 -7.29 12.52
CA LEU A 17 58.25 -7.77 11.86
C LEU A 17 57.00 -7.52 12.71
N SER A 18 57.05 -7.71 14.04
CA SER A 18 55.88 -7.47 14.91
C SER A 18 55.44 -6.01 14.94
N ILE A 19 56.39 -5.06 14.87
CA ILE A 19 56.09 -3.63 14.77
C ILE A 19 55.41 -3.30 13.42
N ILE A 20 55.89 -3.88 12.32
CA ILE A 20 55.30 -3.67 10.99
C ILE A 20 53.86 -4.20 10.94
N PHE A 21 53.60 -5.39 11.50
CA PHE A 21 52.25 -5.94 11.59
C PHE A 21 51.32 -5.11 12.49
N ALA A 22 51.82 -4.57 13.61
CA ALA A 22 51.03 -3.70 14.48
C ALA A 22 50.67 -2.36 13.81
N VAL A 23 51.59 -1.75 13.07
CA VAL A 23 51.34 -0.52 12.31
C VAL A 23 50.35 -0.77 11.17
N LEU A 24 50.47 -1.89 10.45
CA LEU A 24 49.52 -2.26 9.40
C LEU A 24 48.12 -2.52 9.95
N ALA A 25 48.01 -3.20 11.10
CA ALA A 25 46.73 -3.43 11.76
C ALA A 25 46.07 -2.12 12.22
N PHE A 26 46.84 -1.19 12.80
CA PHE A 26 46.33 0.12 13.22
C PHE A 26 45.86 0.97 12.03
N VAL A 27 46.60 0.99 10.93
CA VAL A 27 46.21 1.71 9.70
C VAL A 27 44.96 1.08 9.07
N TYR A 28 44.82 -0.25 9.12
CA TYR A 28 43.66 -0.95 8.61
C TYR A 28 42.40 -0.65 9.44
N ASP A 29 42.52 -0.71 10.77
CA ASP A 29 41.42 -0.43 11.70
C ASP A 29 40.96 1.05 11.64
N GLN A 30 41.92 1.98 11.46
CA GLN A 30 41.62 3.40 11.26
C GLN A 30 40.88 3.66 9.94
N LYS A 31 41.26 3.00 8.85
CA LYS A 31 40.55 3.10 7.55
C LYS A 31 39.15 2.50 7.61
N GLN A 32 38.98 1.37 8.31
CA GLN A 32 37.68 0.71 8.45
C GLN A 32 36.72 1.54 9.32
N SER A 33 37.24 2.16 10.40
CA SER A 33 36.47 3.05 11.28
C SER A 33 35.99 4.32 10.54
N GLN A 34 36.85 4.92 9.70
CA GLN A 34 36.46 6.07 8.87
C GLN A 34 35.42 5.68 7.80
N GLN A 35 35.54 4.51 7.18
CA GLN A 35 34.54 4.01 6.22
C GLN A 35 33.20 3.69 6.88
N GLN A 36 33.21 3.17 8.11
CA GLN A 36 31.97 2.92 8.85
C GLN A 36 31.28 4.23 9.25
N GLN A 37 32.03 5.26 9.66
CA GLN A 37 31.44 6.57 9.96
C GLN A 37 30.88 7.28 8.73
N THR A 38 31.57 7.22 7.58
CA THR A 38 31.04 7.82 6.35
C THR A 38 29.79 7.09 5.86
N THR A 39 29.77 5.76 5.95
CA THR A 39 28.59 4.95 5.63
C THR A 39 27.42 5.26 6.56
N HIS A 40 27.66 5.36 7.87
CA HIS A 40 26.62 5.70 8.85
C HIS A 40 26.05 7.11 8.61
N ASN A 41 26.90 8.09 8.30
CA ASN A 41 26.47 9.45 7.97
C ASN A 41 25.70 9.51 6.65
N GLN A 42 26.08 8.73 5.64
CA GLN A 42 25.34 8.62 4.39
C GLN A 42 23.97 7.97 4.61
N ILE A 43 23.86 6.90 5.39
CA ILE A 43 22.59 6.26 5.74
C ILE A 43 21.69 7.24 6.50
N GLN A 44 22.22 7.99 7.47
CA GLN A 44 21.44 9.00 8.18
C GLN A 44 20.97 10.13 7.26
N GLN A 45 21.81 10.57 6.30
CA GLN A 45 21.40 11.59 5.32
C GLN A 45 20.35 11.07 4.35
N VAL A 46 20.45 9.82 3.89
CA VAL A 46 19.44 9.17 3.04
C VAL A 46 18.13 9.00 3.79
N GLN A 47 18.16 8.52 5.04
CA GLN A 47 16.96 8.42 5.89
C GLN A 47 16.33 9.79 6.17
N LYS A 48 17.13 10.83 6.41
CA LYS A 48 16.62 12.20 6.56
C LYS A 48 15.99 12.72 5.28
N LYS A 49 16.60 12.46 4.11
CA LYS A 49 16.04 12.82 2.79
C LYS A 49 14.74 12.06 2.49
N GLN A 50 14.68 10.77 2.79
CA GLN A 50 13.46 9.97 2.64
C GLN A 50 12.34 10.45 3.57
N ARG A 51 12.63 10.75 4.84
CA ARG A 51 11.64 11.30 5.79
C ARG A 51 11.16 12.69 5.41
N SER A 52 12.02 13.52 4.81
CA SER A 52 11.62 14.85 4.34
C SER A 52 10.84 14.79 3.02
N ALA A 53 11.15 13.86 2.12
CA ALA A 53 10.35 13.58 0.94
C ALA A 53 8.96 13.02 1.31
N GLN A 54 8.87 12.09 2.25
CA GLN A 54 7.59 11.60 2.79
C GLN A 54 6.77 12.72 3.43
N LYS A 55 7.40 13.59 4.25
CA LYS A 55 6.72 14.77 4.83
C LYS A 55 6.29 15.81 3.79
N GLN A 56 7.03 15.95 2.69
CA GLN A 56 6.63 16.84 1.58
C GLN A 56 5.50 16.26 0.73
N GLN A 57 5.39 14.93 0.63
CA GLN A 57 4.26 14.26 -0.02
C GLN A 57 2.98 14.31 0.83
N GLN A 58 3.07 14.07 2.15
CA GLN A 58 1.94 14.23 3.07
C GLN A 58 1.36 15.65 3.11
N ASN A 59 2.18 16.69 2.82
CA ASN A 59 1.73 18.08 2.79
C ASN A 59 0.97 18.49 1.51
N LYS A 60 0.74 17.58 0.56
CA LYS A 60 0.01 17.88 -0.69
C LYS A 60 -1.35 17.19 -0.81
N GLU A 61 -1.72 16.33 0.13
CA GLU A 61 -3.05 15.76 0.19
C GLU A 61 -3.97 16.77 0.86
N THR A 62 -4.89 17.31 0.08
CA THR A 62 -5.96 18.16 0.62
C THR A 62 -7.20 17.30 0.74
N LEU A 63 -7.77 17.22 1.94
CA LEU A 63 -9.10 16.66 2.10
C LEU A 63 -10.07 17.49 1.27
N VAL A 64 -10.69 16.87 0.27
CA VAL A 64 -11.69 17.53 -0.57
C VAL A 64 -13.03 16.85 -0.32
N THR A 65 -13.74 17.32 0.70
CA THR A 65 -15.11 16.88 0.96
C THR A 65 -16.08 17.56 0.00
N ASP A 66 -16.01 17.20 -1.29
CA ASP A 66 -17.01 17.62 -2.27
C ASP A 66 -18.13 16.57 -2.33
N THR A 67 -19.35 16.99 -2.00
CA THR A 67 -20.57 16.17 -2.11
C THR A 67 -20.76 15.54 -3.50
N VAL A 68 -20.19 16.16 -4.55
CA VAL A 68 -20.21 15.63 -5.91
C VAL A 68 -19.41 14.34 -6.03
N TYR A 69 -18.25 14.24 -5.36
CA TYR A 69 -17.39 13.04 -5.38
C TYR A 69 -18.09 11.87 -4.68
N GLN A 70 -18.62 12.14 -3.48
CA GLN A 70 -19.43 11.17 -2.73
C GLN A 70 -20.59 10.65 -3.58
N LYS A 71 -21.37 11.57 -4.15
CA LYS A 71 -22.55 11.22 -4.96
C LYS A 71 -22.15 10.37 -6.16
N ARG A 72 -21.03 10.69 -6.81
CA ARG A 72 -20.59 9.94 -7.99
C ARG A 72 -20.14 8.54 -7.63
N ALA A 73 -19.30 8.39 -6.62
CA ALA A 73 -18.82 7.09 -6.16
C ALA A 73 -19.97 6.20 -5.68
N VAL A 74 -20.89 6.73 -4.86
CA VAL A 74 -22.06 5.99 -4.38
C VAL A 74 -22.98 5.60 -5.54
N THR A 75 -23.16 6.47 -6.53
CA THR A 75 -23.96 6.12 -7.73
C THR A 75 -23.29 4.99 -8.51
N PHE A 76 -21.98 5.04 -8.72
CA PHE A 76 -21.22 3.96 -9.34
C PHE A 76 -21.38 2.65 -8.56
N LEU A 77 -21.12 2.65 -7.25
CA LEU A 77 -21.21 1.45 -6.40
C LEU A 77 -22.59 0.80 -6.48
N ASN A 78 -23.67 1.58 -6.36
CA ASN A 78 -25.03 1.06 -6.48
C ASN A 78 -25.29 0.42 -7.85
N ARG A 79 -24.80 1.04 -8.93
CA ARG A 79 -24.95 0.49 -10.28
C ARG A 79 -24.12 -0.78 -10.45
N ALA A 80 -22.87 -0.77 -9.99
CA ALA A 80 -21.96 -1.92 -10.08
C ALA A 80 -22.50 -3.12 -9.31
N LEU A 81 -22.97 -2.93 -8.07
CA LEU A 81 -23.56 -3.99 -7.25
C LEU A 81 -24.86 -4.55 -7.87
N ALA A 82 -25.73 -3.69 -8.39
CA ALA A 82 -26.94 -4.12 -9.07
C ALA A 82 -26.67 -4.88 -10.38
N ARG A 83 -25.49 -4.70 -10.97
CA ARG A 83 -25.04 -5.40 -12.17
C ARG A 83 -24.20 -6.63 -11.88
N ALA A 84 -23.52 -6.70 -10.73
CA ALA A 84 -22.59 -7.76 -10.38
C ALA A 84 -23.24 -9.16 -10.47
N THR A 85 -24.54 -9.26 -10.21
CA THR A 85 -25.31 -10.52 -10.27
C THR A 85 -26.13 -10.71 -11.54
N LYS A 86 -25.99 -9.81 -12.52
CA LYS A 86 -26.68 -9.88 -13.82
C LYS A 86 -25.74 -10.36 -14.91
N SER A 87 -26.27 -11.12 -15.87
CA SER A 87 -25.54 -11.45 -17.09
C SER A 87 -25.54 -10.27 -18.07
N GLY A 88 -24.44 -10.13 -18.81
CA GLY A 88 -24.30 -9.18 -19.92
C GLY A 88 -23.41 -7.97 -19.63
N ASP A 89 -22.87 -7.41 -20.71
CA ASP A 89 -21.89 -6.33 -20.70
C ASP A 89 -22.45 -5.01 -20.17
N ILE A 90 -21.57 -4.18 -19.58
CA ILE A 90 -21.94 -2.84 -19.11
C ILE A 90 -22.46 -1.98 -20.25
N SER A 91 -23.47 -1.14 -19.96
CA SER A 91 -24.02 -0.24 -20.97
C SER A 91 -23.16 1.00 -21.15
N ALA A 92 -23.26 1.69 -22.29
CA ALA A 92 -22.62 3.00 -22.48
C ALA A 92 -23.01 4.02 -21.39
N LYS A 93 -24.21 3.90 -20.79
CA LYS A 93 -24.61 4.73 -19.65
C LYS A 93 -23.84 4.36 -18.38
N ASP A 94 -23.58 3.07 -18.15
CA ASP A 94 -22.76 2.59 -17.03
C ASP A 94 -21.32 3.07 -17.14
N GLU A 95 -20.77 3.07 -18.35
CA GLU A 95 -19.43 3.58 -18.65
C GLU A 95 -19.22 5.07 -18.33
N THR A 96 -20.29 5.85 -18.14
CA THR A 96 -20.15 7.22 -17.64
C THR A 96 -19.83 7.26 -16.14
N TYR A 97 -20.21 6.24 -15.37
CA TYR A 97 -20.03 6.18 -13.92
C TYR A 97 -18.79 5.40 -13.48
N GLY A 98 -18.39 4.38 -14.23
CA GLY A 98 -17.12 3.69 -14.05
C GLY A 98 -16.69 2.97 -15.31
N ASN A 99 -15.39 2.74 -15.47
CA ASN A 99 -14.88 1.96 -16.61
C ASN A 99 -15.16 0.45 -16.43
N ALA A 100 -14.90 -0.34 -17.47
CA ALA A 100 -15.14 -1.79 -17.47
C ALA A 100 -14.39 -2.53 -16.36
N ASP A 101 -13.15 -2.13 -16.09
CA ASP A 101 -12.31 -2.77 -15.06
C ASP A 101 -12.87 -2.53 -13.65
N ALA A 102 -13.36 -1.32 -13.38
CA ALA A 102 -13.99 -0.97 -12.10
C ALA A 102 -15.28 -1.77 -11.87
N TYR A 103 -16.09 -1.98 -12.93
CA TYR A 103 -17.26 -2.86 -12.84
C TYR A 103 -16.87 -4.32 -12.59
N THR A 104 -15.83 -4.80 -13.27
CA THR A 104 -15.32 -6.18 -13.14
C THR A 104 -14.81 -6.47 -11.73
N ALA A 105 -14.13 -5.50 -11.09
CA ALA A 105 -13.65 -5.60 -9.72
C ALA A 105 -14.78 -5.87 -8.71
N ILE A 106 -15.95 -5.25 -8.92
CA ILE A 106 -17.15 -5.48 -8.09
C ILE A 106 -17.85 -6.79 -8.48
N GLN A 107 -17.89 -7.11 -9.77
CA GLN A 107 -18.53 -8.34 -10.27
C GLN A 107 -17.90 -9.60 -9.66
N ALA A 108 -16.58 -9.61 -9.46
CA ALA A 108 -15.88 -10.71 -8.82
C ALA A 108 -16.41 -11.04 -7.40
N MET A 109 -17.03 -10.07 -6.72
CA MET A 109 -17.59 -10.25 -5.38
C MET A 109 -18.97 -10.90 -5.36
N ALA A 110 -19.68 -10.93 -6.49
CA ALA A 110 -21.02 -11.49 -6.56
C ALA A 110 -21.05 -12.98 -6.24
N GLY A 111 -20.06 -13.75 -6.71
CA GLY A 111 -20.04 -15.20 -6.56
C GLY A 111 -21.36 -15.83 -7.02
N MET A 112 -22.01 -16.57 -6.11
CA MET A 112 -23.31 -17.23 -6.35
C MET A 112 -24.51 -16.45 -5.80
N ASN A 113 -24.32 -15.20 -5.38
CA ASN A 113 -25.41 -14.39 -4.82
C ASN A 113 -26.39 -13.98 -5.93
N SER A 114 -27.69 -13.92 -5.60
CA SER A 114 -28.73 -13.46 -6.53
C SER A 114 -28.82 -11.94 -6.60
N GLY A 115 -28.25 -11.23 -5.61
CA GLY A 115 -28.00 -9.80 -5.72
C GLY A 115 -27.19 -9.23 -4.57
N MET A 116 -26.83 -7.96 -4.75
CA MET A 116 -26.00 -7.19 -3.83
C MET A 116 -26.52 -5.77 -3.70
N LYS A 117 -26.39 -5.18 -2.52
CA LYS A 117 -26.82 -3.81 -2.23
C LYS A 117 -25.84 -3.13 -1.29
N LEU A 118 -25.58 -1.85 -1.52
CA LEU A 118 -24.84 -1.00 -0.60
C LEU A 118 -25.76 -0.61 0.58
N THR A 119 -25.34 -0.91 1.81
CA THR A 119 -26.12 -0.60 3.03
C THR A 119 -25.52 0.54 3.84
N GLN A 120 -24.19 0.69 3.81
CA GLN A 120 -23.49 1.81 4.44
C GLN A 120 -22.32 2.24 3.54
N HIS A 121 -22.02 3.53 3.55
CA HIS A 121 -20.84 4.08 2.88
C HIS A 121 -20.32 5.27 3.70
N ASP A 122 -19.05 5.24 4.06
CA ASP A 122 -18.39 6.36 4.73
C ASP A 122 -17.11 6.74 3.98
N LEU A 123 -17.23 7.02 2.68
CA LEU A 123 -16.07 7.37 1.86
C LEU A 123 -15.55 8.77 2.21
N HIS A 124 -14.23 8.90 2.29
CA HIS A 124 -13.51 10.16 2.43
C HIS A 124 -12.68 10.41 1.18
N PHE A 125 -12.66 11.66 0.70
CA PHE A 125 -12.02 12.02 -0.55
C PHE A 125 -10.85 12.97 -0.34
N ASN A 126 -9.71 12.60 -0.93
CA ASN A 126 -8.50 13.39 -0.96
C ASN A 126 -8.15 13.75 -2.40
N LYS A 127 -7.61 14.96 -2.59
CA LYS A 127 -6.98 15.34 -3.86
C LYS A 127 -5.48 15.17 -3.73
N MET A 128 -4.93 14.34 -4.61
CA MET A 128 -3.51 14.03 -4.70
C MET A 128 -2.74 15.17 -5.39
N ALA A 129 -1.41 15.14 -5.27
CA ALA A 129 -0.53 16.17 -5.80
C ALA A 129 -0.54 16.31 -7.33
N ASP A 130 -0.85 15.21 -8.04
CA ASP A 130 -1.04 15.14 -9.49
C ASP A 130 -2.46 15.55 -9.94
N GLY A 131 -3.35 15.82 -8.98
CA GLY A 131 -4.73 16.21 -9.23
C GLY A 131 -5.73 15.05 -9.24
N GLU A 132 -5.27 13.80 -9.06
CA GLU A 132 -6.16 12.64 -8.90
C GLU A 132 -7.04 12.82 -7.66
N ILE A 133 -8.29 12.35 -7.75
CA ILE A 133 -9.24 12.37 -6.64
C ILE A 133 -9.40 10.93 -6.16
N VAL A 134 -8.96 10.66 -4.94
CA VAL A 134 -8.97 9.32 -4.35
C VAL A 134 -9.99 9.29 -3.23
N GLY A 135 -10.92 8.35 -3.31
CA GLY A 135 -11.87 8.03 -2.25
C GLY A 135 -11.41 6.79 -1.50
N GLU A 136 -11.36 6.83 -0.18
CA GLU A 136 -11.02 5.69 0.65
C GLU A 136 -12.00 5.56 1.82
N ASP A 137 -11.80 4.53 2.66
CA ASP A 137 -12.56 4.15 3.87
C ASP A 137 -13.54 2.98 3.63
N GLN A 138 -14.51 2.78 4.53
CA GLN A 138 -15.31 1.57 4.62
C GLN A 138 -16.69 1.70 3.96
N ILE A 139 -17.10 0.60 3.33
CA ILE A 139 -18.47 0.39 2.90
C ILE A 139 -19.01 -0.91 3.49
N GLU A 140 -20.33 -1.00 3.60
CA GLU A 140 -21.02 -2.25 3.92
C GLU A 140 -21.87 -2.66 2.72
N ILE A 141 -21.71 -3.92 2.31
CA ILE A 141 -22.48 -4.53 1.24
C ILE A 141 -23.28 -5.68 1.83
N GLU A 142 -24.57 -5.68 1.54
CA GLU A 142 -25.45 -6.81 1.77
C GLU A 142 -25.56 -7.65 0.50
N ALA A 143 -25.16 -8.91 0.60
CA ALA A 143 -25.38 -9.92 -0.44
C ALA A 143 -26.55 -10.81 -0.06
N PHE A 144 -27.42 -11.08 -1.04
CA PHE A 144 -28.59 -11.93 -0.89
C PHE A 144 -28.56 -13.12 -1.84
N GLY A 145 -29.04 -14.27 -1.37
CA GLY A 145 -29.09 -15.51 -2.12
C GLY A 145 -30.23 -16.41 -1.67
N ILE A 146 -30.61 -17.37 -2.50
CA ILE A 146 -31.59 -18.39 -2.14
C ILE A 146 -30.85 -19.48 -1.36
N SER A 147 -31.34 -19.82 -0.16
CA SER A 147 -30.84 -20.98 0.59
C SER A 147 -31.42 -22.27 0.01
N ASP A 148 -30.62 -23.33 -0.05
CA ASP A 148 -31.04 -24.68 -0.49
C ASP A 148 -32.01 -25.38 0.49
N ASP A 149 -32.38 -24.71 1.57
CA ASP A 149 -33.33 -25.22 2.55
C ASP A 149 -34.76 -25.24 1.97
N LYS A 150 -35.52 -26.30 2.25
CA LYS A 150 -36.83 -26.61 1.62
C LYS A 150 -37.91 -25.52 1.79
N GLU A 151 -37.65 -24.53 2.64
CA GLU A 151 -38.53 -23.38 2.93
C GLU A 151 -38.16 -22.09 2.19
N ALA A 152 -37.20 -22.11 1.25
CA ALA A 152 -36.80 -20.94 0.44
C ALA A 152 -36.51 -19.69 1.29
N LYS A 153 -35.68 -19.83 2.34
CA LYS A 153 -35.23 -18.69 3.14
C LYS A 153 -34.17 -17.93 2.36
N THR A 154 -34.39 -16.63 2.13
CA THR A 154 -33.37 -15.74 1.57
C THR A 154 -32.26 -15.56 2.60
N ARG A 155 -31.03 -15.90 2.22
CA ARG A 155 -29.85 -15.64 3.03
C ARG A 155 -29.43 -14.19 2.81
N HIS A 156 -29.32 -13.42 3.89
CA HIS A 156 -28.80 -12.04 3.87
C HIS A 156 -27.47 -12.02 4.62
N ILE A 157 -26.38 -11.70 3.94
CA ILE A 157 -25.05 -11.56 4.54
C ILE A 157 -24.60 -10.13 4.35
N LYS A 158 -24.29 -9.45 5.47
CA LYS A 158 -23.66 -8.14 5.45
C LYS A 158 -22.17 -8.30 5.70
N SER A 159 -21.37 -7.73 4.80
CA SER A 159 -19.92 -7.74 4.89
C SER A 159 -19.39 -6.33 4.74
N LYS A 160 -18.37 -6.01 5.55
CA LYS A 160 -17.67 -4.73 5.51
C LYS A 160 -16.41 -4.83 4.67
N PHE A 161 -16.17 -3.81 3.87
CA PHE A 161 -15.02 -3.73 2.98
C PHE A 161 -14.31 -2.40 3.17
N THR A 162 -12.98 -2.45 3.26
CA THR A 162 -12.14 -1.27 3.01
C THR A 162 -12.08 -1.05 1.51
N VAL A 163 -12.29 0.19 1.08
CA VAL A 163 -12.33 0.60 -0.31
C VAL A 163 -11.24 1.62 -0.57
N LEU A 164 -10.63 1.51 -1.75
CA LEU A 164 -9.83 2.55 -2.36
C LEU A 164 -10.30 2.72 -3.79
N LEU A 165 -10.79 3.91 -4.15
CA LEU A 165 -11.28 4.22 -5.48
C LEU A 165 -10.66 5.51 -6.01
N THR A 166 -10.46 5.57 -7.32
CA THR A 166 -9.93 6.76 -8.00
C THR A 166 -10.99 7.31 -8.94
N LEU A 167 -11.24 8.61 -8.86
CA LEU A 167 -12.09 9.36 -9.77
C LEU A 167 -11.24 10.09 -10.80
N GLU A 168 -11.67 10.02 -12.06
CA GLU A 168 -11.10 10.75 -13.18
C GLU A 168 -12.16 11.62 -13.87
N GLN A 169 -11.71 12.52 -14.75
CA GLN A 169 -12.58 13.26 -15.65
C GLN A 169 -12.79 12.48 -16.96
N TYR A 170 -14.04 12.13 -17.24
CA TYR A 170 -14.45 11.50 -18.48
C TYR A 170 -15.65 12.25 -19.09
N GLN A 171 -15.48 12.78 -20.32
CA GLN A 171 -16.51 13.50 -21.07
C GLN A 171 -17.19 14.65 -20.29
N GLY A 172 -16.44 15.39 -19.47
CA GLY A 172 -17.01 16.48 -18.70
C GLY A 172 -17.70 16.03 -17.40
N GLN A 173 -17.65 14.73 -17.06
CA GLN A 173 -18.17 14.20 -15.79
C GLN A 173 -17.10 13.42 -15.03
N LEU A 174 -17.27 13.29 -13.71
CA LEU A 174 -16.43 12.40 -12.94
C LEU A 174 -16.81 10.95 -13.21
N ARG A 175 -15.84 10.05 -13.23
CA ARG A 175 -16.04 8.61 -13.42
C ARG A 175 -15.09 7.84 -12.51
N VAL A 176 -15.50 6.67 -12.02
CA VAL A 176 -14.61 5.76 -11.28
C VAL A 176 -13.69 5.04 -12.28
N GLU A 177 -12.41 5.34 -12.21
CA GLU A 177 -11.39 4.73 -13.07
C GLU A 177 -10.85 3.42 -12.47
N SER A 178 -10.71 3.38 -11.15
CA SER A 178 -10.32 2.14 -10.49
C SER A 178 -10.99 2.01 -9.13
N ILE A 179 -11.19 0.77 -8.71
CA ILE A 179 -11.67 0.44 -7.37
C ILE A 179 -10.99 -0.84 -6.88
N LYS A 180 -10.58 -0.83 -5.62
CA LYS A 180 -10.06 -1.99 -4.90
C LYS A 180 -10.89 -2.16 -3.64
N LEU A 181 -11.25 -3.40 -3.33
CA LEU A 181 -11.99 -3.77 -2.13
C LEU A 181 -11.25 -4.86 -1.37
N GLY A 182 -11.12 -4.68 -0.06
CA GLY A 182 -10.58 -5.69 0.86
C GLY A 182 -11.58 -5.98 1.97
N GLU A 183 -11.84 -7.26 2.25
CA GLU A 183 -12.74 -7.65 3.34
C GLU A 183 -12.10 -7.30 4.70
N VAL A 184 -12.88 -6.68 5.59
CA VAL A 184 -12.42 -6.36 6.94
C VAL A 184 -12.59 -7.58 7.83
N LYS A 185 -11.49 -8.29 8.13
CA LYS A 185 -11.54 -9.40 9.10
C LYS A 185 -11.59 -8.86 10.53
N ALA A 186 -12.50 -9.41 11.34
CA ALA A 186 -12.69 -8.99 12.72
C ALA A 186 -11.41 -9.11 13.58
N SER A 187 -10.47 -10.00 13.24
CA SER A 187 -9.19 -10.19 13.94
C SER A 187 -8.07 -9.23 13.50
N GLU A 188 -8.23 -8.55 12.36
CA GLU A 188 -7.23 -7.63 11.79
C GLU A 188 -7.55 -6.16 12.15
N ASN A 189 -8.70 -5.90 12.78
CA ASN A 189 -9.21 -4.56 13.08
C ASN A 189 -8.56 -3.89 14.32
N ALA A 190 -7.34 -4.30 14.67
CA ALA A 190 -6.51 -3.64 15.67
C ALA A 190 -5.45 -2.78 14.98
N LYS A 191 -5.87 -1.68 14.34
CA LYS A 191 -4.99 -0.57 13.91
C LYS A 191 -3.71 -0.96 13.16
N ASP A 192 -3.74 -1.95 12.27
CA ASP A 192 -2.53 -2.33 11.53
C ASP A 192 -2.80 -2.45 10.03
N THR A 193 -2.95 -1.29 9.39
CA THR A 193 -2.77 -1.16 7.94
C THR A 193 -2.06 0.15 7.65
N VAL A 194 -0.72 0.04 7.68
CA VAL A 194 0.33 0.70 6.86
C VAL A 194 0.08 2.15 6.39
N TYR A 195 0.85 3.08 6.97
CA TYR A 195 1.15 4.43 6.43
C TYR A 195 2.28 4.40 5.40
#